data_AF-A0A2K1STM9-F1
#
_entry.id   AF-A0A2K1STM9-F1
#
_cell.length_a   1.000
_cell.length_b   1.000
_cell.length_c   1.000
_cell.angle_alpha   90.00
_cell.angle_beta   90.00
_cell.angle_gamma   90.00
#
_symmetry.space_group_name_H-M   'P 1'
#
loop_
_entity.id
_entity.type
_entity.pdbx_description
1 polymer ?
#
loop_
_entity_poly.entity_id
_entity_poly.type
_entity_poly.pdbx_seq_one_letter_code
_entity_poly.pdbx_strand_id
1 'polypeptide(L)'
;MTEREQQILAWIQQNPMISQQELASLAGITRSGVAAHISNLIRKGYLRGKGYIVTPPSYVTVIGGISMDVLGVARGDLMDYTSNEARVRYMLGGVGRNIAVALEKLNIRTSMVSVYGGDHNGELFKIDASANGLDIGYSKQLPDLMTASYMYVGDASGQRLLALDDMSIYNHMTPDFLRERYSIIENSDMVIMDTNIPQKSLEWVCDHYNRPIIVRAITDAKAPRVLSRLNRVDTLVLDTAESQALTGIVAVDGRSAARCAAVLLKRGVKHVFVNAGREGVVYGNSEDIVFYPVSVKHVQRMIVARDGGRGGVKAVGNDNGSSDTATAALIYARYAGFDDKKSSRFAVAAAVLNTESMEAVHESLDADLVLSYMEKIHERA
;
A
#
# COMPACT_ATOMS: atom_id res chain seq x y z
N MET A 1 -9.21 27.53 19.25
CA MET A 1 -8.90 27.03 20.61
C MET A 1 -8.11 28.11 21.31
N THR A 2 -8.33 28.40 22.60
CA THR A 2 -7.50 29.39 23.31
C THR A 2 -6.12 28.80 23.64
N GLU A 3 -5.13 29.64 23.89
CA GLU A 3 -3.79 29.20 24.31
C GLU A 3 -3.86 28.32 25.57
N ARG A 4 -4.76 28.66 26.51
CA ARG A 4 -5.01 27.87 27.71
C ARG A 4 -5.64 26.50 27.41
N GLU A 5 -6.58 26.45 26.47
CA GLU A 5 -7.18 25.19 26.02
C GLU A 5 -6.15 24.29 25.32
N GLN A 6 -5.21 24.87 24.55
CA GLN A 6 -4.09 24.14 23.93
C GLN A 6 -3.16 23.52 24.97
N GLN A 7 -2.76 24.28 25.99
CA GLN A 7 -1.92 23.78 27.08
C GLN A 7 -2.59 22.63 27.86
N ILE A 8 -3.86 22.83 28.24
CA ILE A 8 -4.64 21.81 28.96
C ILE A 8 -4.81 20.55 28.10
N LEU A 9 -5.08 20.69 26.81
CA LEU A 9 -5.18 19.56 25.89
C LEU A 9 -3.85 18.80 25.76
N ALA A 10 -2.73 19.50 25.64
CA ALA A 10 -1.41 18.88 25.55
C ALA A 10 -1.05 18.05 26.80
N TRP A 11 -1.35 18.56 28.01
CA TRP A 11 -1.15 17.80 29.24
C TRP A 11 -2.05 16.58 29.35
N ILE A 12 -3.32 16.69 28.92
CA ILE A 12 -4.25 15.55 28.86
C ILE A 12 -3.77 14.50 27.85
N GLN A 13 -3.21 14.91 26.71
CA GLN A 13 -2.65 13.98 25.72
C GLN A 13 -1.42 13.23 26.26
N GLN A 14 -0.59 13.90 27.06
CA GLN A 14 0.59 13.28 27.69
C GLN A 14 0.21 12.34 28.84
N ASN A 15 -0.81 12.69 29.62
CA ASN A 15 -1.34 11.86 30.70
C ASN A 15 -2.87 11.88 30.70
N PRO A 16 -3.52 10.95 29.99
CA PRO A 16 -4.99 10.87 29.94
C PRO A 16 -5.66 10.57 31.28
N MET A 17 -4.90 10.24 32.33
CA MET A 17 -5.42 10.02 33.68
C MET A 17 -5.19 11.22 34.62
N ILE A 18 -4.63 12.32 34.11
CA ILE A 18 -4.36 13.52 34.91
C ILE A 18 -5.64 14.09 35.53
N SER A 19 -5.61 14.34 36.83
CA SER A 19 -6.77 14.87 37.53
C SER A 19 -6.97 16.36 37.20
N GLN A 20 -8.22 16.83 37.31
CA GLN A 20 -8.51 18.26 37.18
C GLN A 20 -7.76 19.12 38.22
N GLN A 21 -7.42 18.52 39.37
CA GLN A 21 -6.68 19.19 40.42
C GLN A 21 -5.21 19.38 40.03
N GLU A 22 -4.58 18.38 39.43
CA GLU A 22 -3.21 18.48 38.92
C GLU A 22 -3.11 19.43 37.73
N LEU A 23 -4.07 19.38 36.80
CA LEU A 23 -4.18 20.35 35.71
C LEU A 23 -4.33 21.78 36.23
N ALA A 24 -5.06 21.98 37.34
CA ALA A 24 -5.24 23.28 37.96
C ALA A 24 -3.91 23.80 38.55
N SER A 25 -3.16 22.92 39.20
CA SER A 25 -1.81 23.20 39.70
C SER A 25 -0.84 23.57 38.56
N LEU A 26 -0.85 22.82 37.45
CA LEU A 26 0.01 23.10 36.28
C LEU A 26 -0.38 24.40 35.57
N ALA A 27 -1.67 24.67 35.42
CA ALA A 27 -2.19 25.86 34.75
C ALA A 27 -2.10 27.13 35.61
N GLY A 28 -1.91 27.00 36.93
CA GLY A 28 -1.97 28.12 37.87
C GLY A 28 -3.36 28.73 38.00
N ILE A 29 -4.43 27.93 37.82
CA ILE A 29 -5.83 28.38 37.90
C ILE A 29 -6.64 27.50 38.86
N THR A 30 -7.89 27.87 39.11
CA THR A 30 -8.77 27.05 39.97
C THR A 30 -9.21 25.76 39.26
N ARG A 31 -9.51 24.73 40.04
CA ARG A 31 -10.12 23.48 39.53
C ARG A 31 -11.40 23.74 38.72
N SER A 32 -12.23 24.70 39.15
CA SER A 32 -13.43 25.12 38.41
C SER A 32 -13.09 25.82 37.09
N GLY A 33 -12.00 26.59 37.02
CA GLY A 33 -11.49 27.17 35.79
C GLY A 33 -11.02 26.10 34.79
N VAL A 34 -10.28 25.11 35.26
CA VAL A 34 -9.92 23.93 34.45
C VAL A 34 -11.15 23.19 33.95
N ALA A 35 -12.15 22.97 34.82
CA ALA A 35 -13.40 22.31 34.43
C ALA A 35 -14.16 23.07 33.33
N ALA A 36 -14.13 24.41 33.34
CA ALA A 36 -14.72 25.22 32.28
C ALA A 36 -13.98 25.06 30.94
N HIS A 37 -12.64 25.04 30.95
CA HIS A 37 -11.84 24.78 29.74
C HIS A 37 -12.07 23.37 29.19
N ILE A 38 -12.13 22.35 30.06
CA ILE A 38 -12.44 20.98 29.66
C ILE A 38 -13.84 20.90 29.04
N SER A 39 -14.85 21.54 29.65
CA SER A 39 -16.21 21.59 29.11
C SER A 39 -16.26 22.24 27.72
N ASN A 40 -15.47 23.30 27.49
CA ASN A 40 -15.35 23.91 26.17
C ASN A 40 -14.63 22.99 25.16
N LEU A 41 -13.58 22.28 25.57
CA LEU A 41 -12.88 21.29 24.74
C LEU A 41 -13.78 20.13 24.33
N ILE A 42 -14.64 19.66 25.25
CA ILE A 42 -15.68 18.65 24.96
C ILE A 42 -16.68 19.20 23.94
N ARG A 43 -17.22 20.41 24.15
CA ARG A 43 -18.17 21.03 23.22
C ARG A 43 -17.59 21.21 21.82
N LYS A 44 -16.29 21.46 21.73
CA LYS A 44 -15.54 21.60 20.48
C LYS A 44 -15.11 20.26 19.85
N GLY A 45 -15.43 19.13 20.51
CA GLY A 45 -15.14 17.79 19.98
C GLY A 45 -13.72 17.27 20.22
N TYR A 46 -12.88 17.99 20.96
CA TYR A 46 -11.49 17.56 21.25
C TYR A 46 -11.40 16.54 22.39
N LEU A 47 -12.44 16.42 23.23
CA LEU A 47 -12.53 15.47 24.35
C LEU A 47 -13.91 14.77 24.35
N ARG A 48 -13.96 13.48 24.70
CA ARG A 48 -15.21 12.72 24.89
C ARG A 48 -15.27 12.11 26.30
N GLY A 49 -16.29 12.46 27.09
CA GLY A 49 -16.63 11.80 28.36
C GLY A 49 -15.91 12.32 29.62
N LYS A 50 -16.17 11.67 30.78
CA LYS A 50 -15.56 11.96 32.10
C LYS A 50 -14.29 11.14 32.40
N GLY A 51 -13.89 10.24 31.51
CA GLY A 51 -12.53 9.74 31.37
C GLY A 51 -12.01 10.25 30.04
N TYR A 52 -10.79 10.76 29.98
CA TYR A 52 -10.25 11.36 28.77
C TYR A 52 -9.95 10.27 27.74
N ILE A 53 -10.96 9.93 26.94
CA ILE A 53 -10.78 9.08 25.77
C ILE A 53 -10.29 10.01 24.66
N VAL A 54 -8.98 10.02 24.45
CA VAL A 54 -8.40 10.49 23.20
C VAL A 54 -8.94 9.55 22.13
N THR A 55 -9.69 10.07 21.16
CA THR A 55 -10.02 9.28 19.96
C THR A 55 -8.68 8.80 19.40
N PRO A 56 -8.44 7.48 19.29
CA PRO A 56 -7.18 7.01 18.75
C PRO A 56 -6.99 7.65 17.36
N PRO A 57 -5.79 8.13 17.03
CA PRO A 57 -5.53 8.71 15.72
C PRO A 57 -5.94 7.68 14.67
N SER A 58 -6.72 8.12 13.69
CA SER A 58 -7.17 7.27 12.57
C SER A 58 -5.95 6.74 11.79
N TYR A 59 -6.02 5.47 11.39
CA TYR A 59 -4.93 4.77 10.72
C TYR A 59 -5.42 3.53 9.98
N VAL A 60 -4.58 3.02 9.09
CA VAL A 60 -4.78 1.73 8.43
C VAL A 60 -3.69 0.74 8.80
N THR A 61 -4.00 -0.54 8.72
CA THR A 61 -3.01 -1.61 8.92
C THR A 61 -2.72 -2.31 7.60
N VAL A 62 -1.45 -2.39 7.22
CA VAL A 62 -0.99 -3.15 6.05
C VAL A 62 -0.33 -4.44 6.52
N ILE A 63 -0.87 -5.58 6.09
CA ILE A 63 -0.36 -6.92 6.36
C ILE A 63 0.16 -7.50 5.05
N GLY A 64 1.47 -7.50 4.85
CA GLY A 64 2.04 -7.88 3.55
C GLY A 64 3.55 -7.97 3.53
N GLY A 65 4.07 -8.20 2.33
CA GLY A 65 5.48 -8.47 2.12
C GLY A 65 6.38 -7.24 2.05
N ILE A 66 7.62 -7.42 2.48
CA ILE A 66 8.80 -6.58 2.24
C ILE A 66 9.83 -7.44 1.47
N SER A 67 10.44 -6.94 0.40
CA SER A 67 11.47 -7.69 -0.33
C SER A 67 12.64 -6.83 -0.75
N MET A 68 13.80 -7.46 -0.96
CA MET A 68 14.88 -6.87 -1.74
C MET A 68 14.77 -7.34 -3.20
N ASP A 69 14.50 -6.41 -4.08
CA ASP A 69 14.38 -6.65 -5.52
C ASP A 69 15.73 -6.42 -6.20
N VAL A 70 16.23 -7.45 -6.88
CA VAL A 70 17.49 -7.44 -7.62
C VAL A 70 17.18 -7.53 -9.11
N LEU A 71 17.26 -6.40 -9.80
CA LEU A 71 16.92 -6.30 -11.22
C LEU A 71 18.19 -6.26 -12.07
N GLY A 72 18.42 -7.31 -12.86
CA GLY A 72 19.48 -7.39 -13.86
C GLY A 72 18.94 -7.21 -15.28
N VAL A 73 19.54 -6.29 -16.05
CA VAL A 73 19.23 -6.08 -17.47
C VAL A 73 20.52 -6.22 -18.27
N ALA A 74 20.53 -7.13 -19.24
CA ALA A 74 21.69 -7.36 -20.09
C ALA A 74 22.06 -6.11 -20.90
N ARG A 75 23.36 -5.90 -21.21
CA ARG A 75 23.79 -4.83 -22.11
C ARG A 75 23.71 -5.20 -23.60
N GLY A 76 23.62 -6.49 -23.89
CA GLY A 76 23.55 -7.05 -25.23
C GLY A 76 22.92 -8.45 -25.18
N ASP A 77 23.16 -9.25 -26.20
CA ASP A 77 22.66 -10.61 -26.27
C ASP A 77 23.23 -11.45 -25.11
N LEU A 78 22.36 -12.23 -24.48
CA LEU A 78 22.75 -13.13 -23.41
C LEU A 78 23.34 -14.41 -23.99
N MET A 79 24.47 -14.83 -23.41
CA MET A 79 25.09 -16.13 -23.67
C MET A 79 24.88 -17.05 -22.46
N ASP A 80 24.41 -18.27 -22.71
CA ASP A 80 24.19 -19.26 -21.68
C ASP A 80 25.50 -19.73 -21.04
N TYR A 81 25.42 -20.15 -19.77
CA TYR A 81 26.52 -20.74 -18.99
C TYR A 81 27.77 -19.85 -18.83
N THR A 82 27.64 -18.53 -18.99
CA THR A 82 28.73 -17.56 -18.76
C THR A 82 28.24 -16.29 -18.05
N SER A 83 29.16 -15.45 -17.60
CA SER A 83 28.86 -14.12 -17.05
C SER A 83 28.58 -13.14 -18.19
N ASN A 84 27.42 -12.50 -18.14
CA ASN A 84 27.00 -11.51 -19.12
C ASN A 84 27.17 -10.10 -18.55
N GLU A 85 27.62 -9.16 -19.38
CA GLU A 85 27.64 -7.75 -18.96
C GLU A 85 26.21 -7.24 -18.78
N ALA A 86 25.92 -6.75 -17.58
CA ALA A 86 24.58 -6.29 -17.22
C ALA A 86 24.63 -4.98 -16.42
N ARG A 87 23.46 -4.35 -16.33
CA ARG A 87 23.15 -3.35 -15.31
C ARG A 87 22.35 -4.05 -14.23
N VAL A 88 22.85 -4.02 -12.99
CA VAL A 88 22.18 -4.60 -11.83
C VAL A 88 21.79 -3.47 -10.89
N ARG A 89 20.55 -3.50 -10.41
CA ARG A 89 20.04 -2.56 -9.42
C ARG A 89 19.40 -3.31 -8.26
N TYR A 90 19.58 -2.77 -7.07
CA TYR A 90 18.96 -3.24 -5.83
C TYR A 90 17.93 -2.20 -5.41
N MET A 91 16.73 -2.64 -5.05
CA MET A 91 15.66 -1.78 -4.58
C MET A 91 14.87 -2.48 -3.49
N LEU A 92 14.40 -1.73 -2.50
CA LEU A 92 13.39 -2.26 -1.60
C LEU A 92 12.05 -2.29 -2.32
N GLY A 93 11.48 -3.49 -2.37
CA GLY A 93 10.16 -3.78 -2.90
C GLY A 93 9.29 -4.48 -1.86
N GLY A 94 8.41 -5.34 -2.35
CA GLY A 94 7.37 -5.98 -1.56
C GLY A 94 6.09 -5.15 -1.60
N VAL A 95 5.02 -5.77 -2.09
CA VAL A 95 3.74 -5.10 -2.33
C VAL A 95 3.19 -4.46 -1.05
N GLY A 96 3.19 -5.18 0.07
CA GLY A 96 2.82 -4.61 1.37
C GLY A 96 3.61 -3.35 1.70
N ARG A 97 4.93 -3.38 1.55
CA ARG A 97 5.79 -2.21 1.79
C ARG A 97 5.47 -1.05 0.85
N ASN A 98 5.31 -1.33 -0.44
CA ASN A 98 5.03 -0.30 -1.44
C ASN A 98 3.70 0.40 -1.15
N ILE A 99 2.66 -0.34 -0.81
CA ILE A 99 1.37 0.23 -0.43
C ILE A 99 1.53 1.07 0.85
N ALA A 100 2.23 0.55 1.85
CA ALA A 100 2.42 1.25 3.13
C ALA A 100 3.18 2.57 2.97
N VAL A 101 4.28 2.58 2.20
CA VAL A 101 5.03 3.81 1.91
C VAL A 101 4.21 4.79 1.06
N ALA A 102 3.45 4.29 0.08
CA ALA A 102 2.56 5.15 -0.72
C ALA A 102 1.46 5.80 0.14
N LEU A 103 0.92 5.08 1.13
CA LEU A 103 -0.04 5.62 2.09
C LEU A 103 0.57 6.72 2.97
N GLU A 104 1.77 6.51 3.50
CA GLU A 104 2.48 7.55 4.29
C GLU A 104 2.74 8.80 3.44
N LYS A 105 3.15 8.63 2.19
CA LYS A 105 3.32 9.74 1.23
C LYS A 105 2.01 10.48 0.91
N LEU A 106 0.88 9.78 0.95
CA LEU A 106 -0.46 10.36 0.84
C LEU A 106 -1.00 10.90 2.19
N ASN A 107 -0.15 11.00 3.22
CA ASN A 107 -0.46 11.44 4.58
C ASN A 107 -1.53 10.59 5.29
N ILE A 108 -1.62 9.30 4.94
CA ILE A 108 -2.45 8.33 5.67
C ILE A 108 -1.55 7.55 6.63
N ARG A 109 -1.77 7.76 7.92
CA ARG A 109 -1.05 7.05 8.98
C ARG A 109 -1.22 5.54 8.82
N THR A 110 -0.11 4.82 8.78
CA THR A 110 -0.06 3.41 8.45
C THR A 110 0.77 2.64 9.46
N SER A 111 0.23 1.50 9.92
CA SER A 111 0.99 0.52 10.71
C SER A 111 1.23 -0.73 9.86
N MET A 112 2.49 -1.15 9.75
CA MET A 112 2.88 -2.30 8.96
C MET A 112 3.09 -3.53 9.85
N VAL A 113 2.41 -4.61 9.47
CA VAL A 113 2.53 -5.94 10.08
C VAL A 113 3.18 -6.89 9.06
N SER A 114 4.46 -7.19 9.28
CA SER A 114 5.25 -8.05 8.40
C SER A 114 6.32 -8.84 9.16
N VAL A 115 7.09 -9.63 8.44
CA VAL A 115 8.32 -10.27 8.92
C VAL A 115 9.48 -9.94 7.99
N TYR A 116 10.66 -9.78 8.56
CA TYR A 116 11.90 -9.48 7.83
C TYR A 116 13.09 -10.16 8.51
N GLY A 117 14.19 -10.33 7.78
CA GLY A 117 15.35 -11.08 8.24
C GLY A 117 16.26 -10.31 9.18
N GLY A 118 17.15 -11.05 9.86
CA GLY A 118 18.29 -10.51 10.61
C GLY A 118 19.48 -10.10 9.73
N ASP A 119 19.25 -9.96 8.44
CA ASP A 119 20.27 -9.73 7.42
C ASP A 119 20.41 -8.24 7.04
N HIS A 120 21.34 -7.95 6.13
CA HIS A 120 21.58 -6.59 5.64
C HIS A 120 20.32 -5.96 5.03
N ASN A 121 19.53 -6.74 4.29
CA ASN A 121 18.29 -6.28 3.67
C ASN A 121 17.24 -5.89 4.71
N GLY A 122 17.17 -6.62 5.84
CA GLY A 122 16.30 -6.27 6.97
C GLY A 122 16.69 -4.95 7.63
N GLU A 123 18.00 -4.67 7.74
CA GLU A 123 18.48 -3.38 8.23
C GLU A 123 18.20 -2.23 7.25
N LEU A 124 18.34 -2.47 5.94
CA LEU A 124 17.93 -1.50 4.91
C LEU A 124 16.43 -1.19 5.01
N PHE A 125 15.59 -2.20 5.22
CA PHE A 125 14.15 -2.01 5.42
C PHE A 125 13.85 -1.11 6.65
N LYS A 126 14.57 -1.28 7.76
CA LYS A 126 14.40 -0.41 8.95
C LYS A 126 14.76 1.05 8.67
N ILE A 127 15.85 1.28 7.92
CA ILE A 127 16.26 2.63 7.51
C ILE A 127 15.19 3.26 6.61
N ASP A 128 14.71 2.49 5.63
CA ASP A 128 13.66 2.90 4.71
C ASP A 128 12.34 3.23 5.41
N ALA A 129 11.90 2.38 6.34
CA ALA A 129 10.70 2.61 7.13
C ALA A 129 10.80 3.91 7.93
N SER A 130 11.94 4.12 8.60
CA SER A 130 12.22 5.36 9.33
C SER A 130 12.20 6.60 8.41
N ALA A 131 12.84 6.52 7.23
CA ALA A 131 12.89 7.61 6.28
C ALA A 131 11.51 7.99 5.70
N ASN A 132 10.58 7.03 5.63
CA ASN A 132 9.21 7.26 5.15
C ASN A 132 8.18 7.44 6.29
N GLY A 133 8.61 7.49 7.55
CA GLY A 133 7.70 7.63 8.69
C GLY A 133 6.81 6.40 8.96
N LEU A 134 7.13 5.25 8.35
CA LEU A 134 6.33 4.04 8.42
C LEU A 134 6.49 3.32 9.77
N ASP A 135 5.39 3.12 10.48
CA ASP A 135 5.37 2.37 11.73
C ASP A 135 5.51 0.86 11.47
N ILE A 136 6.69 0.32 11.81
CA ILE A 136 6.99 -1.12 11.74
C ILE A 136 7.02 -1.78 13.14
N GLY A 137 6.50 -1.12 14.18
CA GLY A 137 6.56 -1.62 15.56
C GLY A 137 5.83 -2.95 15.78
N TYR A 138 4.91 -3.31 14.88
CA TYR A 138 4.19 -4.58 14.89
C TYR A 138 4.74 -5.59 13.87
N SER A 139 5.77 -5.23 13.11
CA SER A 139 6.55 -6.16 12.31
C SER A 139 7.58 -6.89 13.17
N LYS A 140 8.04 -8.06 12.72
CA LYS A 140 8.99 -8.88 13.48
C LYS A 140 10.25 -9.17 12.67
N GLN A 141 11.40 -8.79 13.22
CA GLN A 141 12.69 -9.27 12.75
C GLN A 141 12.89 -10.72 13.18
N LEU A 142 13.30 -11.58 12.25
CA LEU A 142 13.62 -12.98 12.46
C LEU A 142 15.14 -13.15 12.30
N PRO A 143 15.92 -13.17 13.41
CA PRO A 143 17.38 -13.04 13.37
C PRO A 143 18.09 -14.07 12.50
N ASP A 144 17.56 -15.30 12.46
CA ASP A 144 18.21 -16.44 11.79
C ASP A 144 17.72 -16.66 10.35
N LEU A 145 16.89 -15.76 9.81
CA LEU A 145 16.33 -15.87 8.47
C LEU A 145 16.75 -14.69 7.58
N MET A 146 16.70 -14.93 6.28
CA MET A 146 16.93 -13.92 5.26
C MET A 146 15.64 -13.18 4.94
N THR A 147 15.76 -11.87 4.74
CA THR A 147 14.69 -11.05 4.17
C THR A 147 14.35 -11.57 2.78
N ALA A 148 13.05 -11.56 2.45
CA ALA A 148 12.59 -12.03 1.16
C ALA A 148 13.31 -11.31 0.00
N SER A 149 13.54 -12.03 -1.10
CA SER A 149 14.22 -11.45 -2.26
C SER A 149 13.56 -11.90 -3.56
N TYR A 150 13.44 -10.94 -4.47
CA TYR A 150 12.97 -11.16 -5.82
C TYR A 150 14.10 -10.83 -6.79
N MET A 151 14.51 -11.80 -7.60
CA MET A 151 15.54 -11.61 -8.62
C MET A 151 14.92 -11.65 -10.00
N TYR A 152 15.32 -10.71 -10.85
CA TYR A 152 14.84 -10.55 -12.20
C TYR A 152 16.02 -10.51 -13.18
N VAL A 153 15.90 -11.23 -14.29
CA VAL A 153 16.82 -11.11 -15.42
C VAL A 153 16.03 -10.75 -16.67
N GLY A 154 16.39 -9.61 -17.27
CA GLY A 154 15.85 -9.14 -18.53
C GLY A 154 16.89 -9.11 -19.65
N ASP A 155 16.41 -9.21 -20.89
CA ASP A 155 17.23 -9.04 -22.09
C ASP A 155 17.68 -7.56 -22.28
N ALA A 156 18.41 -7.29 -23.36
CA ALA A 156 18.89 -5.94 -23.68
C ALA A 156 17.77 -4.91 -23.95
N SER A 157 16.54 -5.37 -24.25
CA SER A 157 15.37 -4.50 -24.40
C SER A 157 14.72 -4.14 -23.06
N GLY A 158 15.12 -4.84 -21.99
CA GLY A 158 14.49 -4.77 -20.67
C GLY A 158 13.29 -5.70 -20.55
N GLN A 159 13.04 -6.60 -21.50
CA GLN A 159 11.97 -7.60 -21.39
C GLN A 159 12.38 -8.71 -20.42
N ARG A 160 11.46 -9.08 -19.51
CA ARG A 160 11.67 -10.17 -18.54
C ARG A 160 11.89 -11.49 -19.26
N LEU A 161 13.00 -12.15 -18.95
CA LEU A 161 13.27 -13.53 -19.39
C LEU A 161 12.96 -14.54 -18.30
N LEU A 162 13.45 -14.29 -17.09
CA LEU A 162 13.19 -15.15 -15.93
C LEU A 162 13.18 -14.32 -14.64
N ALA A 163 12.53 -14.89 -13.62
CA ALA A 163 12.58 -14.36 -12.27
C ALA A 163 12.59 -15.49 -11.25
N LEU A 164 13.24 -15.24 -10.12
CA LEU A 164 13.26 -16.12 -8.95
C LEU A 164 12.69 -15.36 -7.76
N ASP A 165 11.89 -16.07 -6.97
CA ASP A 165 11.09 -15.47 -5.91
C ASP A 165 11.29 -16.26 -4.61
N ASP A 166 12.14 -15.75 -3.70
CA ASP A 166 12.32 -16.31 -2.36
C ASP A 166 11.51 -15.49 -1.34
N MET A 167 10.27 -15.92 -1.15
CA MET A 167 9.28 -15.30 -0.26
C MET A 167 8.95 -16.21 0.93
N SER A 168 9.81 -17.19 1.20
CA SER A 168 9.58 -18.26 2.17
C SER A 168 9.46 -17.75 3.62
N ILE A 169 10.10 -16.62 3.94
CA ILE A 169 10.01 -15.97 5.27
C ILE A 169 8.57 -15.66 5.67
N TYR A 170 7.67 -15.35 4.72
CA TYR A 170 6.28 -15.03 5.05
C TYR A 170 5.48 -16.22 5.57
N ASN A 171 6.00 -17.45 5.49
CA ASN A 171 5.41 -18.60 6.17
C ASN A 171 5.34 -18.41 7.70
N HIS A 172 6.15 -17.49 8.24
CA HIS A 172 6.12 -17.11 9.66
C HIS A 172 5.02 -16.10 10.00
N MET A 173 4.33 -15.51 9.01
CA MET A 173 3.14 -14.68 9.22
C MET A 173 1.91 -15.56 9.40
N THR A 174 1.92 -16.42 10.42
CA THR A 174 0.84 -17.39 10.72
C THR A 174 -0.39 -16.71 11.32
N PRO A 175 -1.54 -17.41 11.42
CA PRO A 175 -2.68 -16.89 12.18
C PRO A 175 -2.35 -16.56 13.63
N ASP A 176 -1.43 -17.30 14.27
CA ASP A 176 -1.00 -17.03 15.64
C ASP A 176 -0.17 -15.74 15.72
N PHE A 177 0.72 -15.51 14.74
CA PHE A 177 1.46 -14.25 14.60
C PHE A 177 0.50 -13.05 14.46
N LEU A 178 -0.57 -13.20 13.68
CA LEU A 178 -1.58 -12.14 13.54
C LEU A 178 -2.43 -11.97 14.81
N ARG A 179 -2.74 -13.07 15.51
CA ARG A 179 -3.50 -13.03 16.78
C ARG A 179 -2.79 -12.22 17.85
N GLU A 180 -1.47 -12.37 17.97
CA GLU A 180 -0.65 -11.56 18.89
C GLU A 180 -0.73 -10.05 18.59
N ARG A 181 -1.08 -9.68 17.35
CA ARG A 181 -1.19 -8.31 16.85
C ARG A 181 -2.63 -7.90 16.61
N TYR A 182 -3.61 -8.68 17.08
CA TYR A 182 -5.00 -8.46 16.73
C TYR A 182 -5.51 -7.09 17.18
N SER A 183 -5.03 -6.57 18.32
CA SER A 183 -5.45 -5.25 18.82
C SER A 183 -5.16 -4.11 17.83
N ILE A 184 -3.98 -4.07 17.20
CA ILE A 184 -3.68 -3.03 16.19
C ILE A 184 -4.48 -3.27 14.90
N ILE A 185 -4.69 -4.53 14.52
CA ILE A 185 -5.46 -4.90 13.32
C ILE A 185 -6.93 -4.48 13.51
N GLU A 186 -7.56 -4.87 14.61
CA GLU A 186 -8.98 -4.64 14.92
C GLU A 186 -9.32 -3.16 15.03
N ASN A 187 -8.42 -2.35 15.59
CA ASN A 187 -8.67 -0.93 15.81
C ASN A 187 -8.42 -0.06 14.58
N SER A 188 -7.74 -0.57 13.55
CA SER A 188 -7.51 0.14 12.28
C SER A 188 -8.81 0.41 11.53
N ASP A 189 -8.90 1.51 10.79
CA ASP A 189 -10.10 1.86 10.02
C ASP A 189 -10.31 0.94 8.81
N MET A 190 -9.19 0.47 8.24
CA MET A 190 -9.15 -0.49 7.14
C MET A 190 -7.92 -1.40 7.28
N VAL A 191 -8.05 -2.64 6.80
CA VAL A 191 -6.95 -3.58 6.66
C VAL A 191 -6.64 -3.79 5.18
N ILE A 192 -5.36 -3.68 4.84
CA ILE A 192 -4.84 -3.99 3.53
C ILE A 192 -4.04 -5.28 3.64
N MET A 193 -4.30 -6.23 2.75
CA MET A 193 -3.52 -7.45 2.64
C MET A 193 -3.00 -7.60 1.22
N ASP A 194 -1.82 -8.19 1.09
CA ASP A 194 -1.37 -8.73 -0.17
C ASP A 194 -1.44 -10.26 -0.16
N THR A 195 -1.45 -10.92 -1.33
CA THR A 195 -1.51 -12.38 -1.36
C THR A 195 -0.15 -13.07 -1.14
N ASN A 196 0.92 -12.34 -0.76
CA ASN A 196 2.17 -12.98 -0.33
C ASN A 196 2.02 -13.71 0.99
N ILE A 197 1.12 -13.24 1.87
CA ILE A 197 0.88 -13.89 3.16
C ILE A 197 0.21 -15.28 2.98
N PRO A 198 0.41 -16.21 3.93
CA PRO A 198 -0.21 -17.53 3.86
C PRO A 198 -1.74 -17.45 3.79
N GLN A 199 -2.36 -18.33 3.00
CA GLN A 199 -3.82 -18.37 2.84
C GLN A 199 -4.57 -18.45 4.17
N LYS A 200 -4.11 -19.30 5.09
CA LYS A 200 -4.73 -19.45 6.43
C LYS A 200 -4.73 -18.14 7.22
N SER A 201 -3.71 -17.30 7.02
CA SER A 201 -3.58 -16.01 7.70
C SER A 201 -4.50 -14.96 7.08
N LEU A 202 -4.60 -14.94 5.75
CA LEU A 202 -5.58 -14.11 5.02
C LEU A 202 -7.01 -14.47 5.45
N GLU A 203 -7.34 -15.76 5.46
CA GLU A 203 -8.64 -16.27 5.91
C GLU A 203 -8.92 -15.86 7.35
N TRP A 204 -7.93 -15.98 8.24
CA TRP A 204 -8.06 -15.57 9.63
C TRP A 204 -8.41 -14.09 9.76
N VAL A 205 -7.75 -13.19 9.02
CA VAL A 205 -8.10 -11.76 9.03
C VAL A 205 -9.52 -11.55 8.51
N CYS A 206 -9.89 -12.17 7.39
CA CYS A 206 -11.24 -12.06 6.82
C CYS A 206 -12.36 -12.51 7.79
N ASP A 207 -12.05 -13.48 8.64
CA ASP A 207 -13.01 -14.08 9.58
C ASP A 207 -13.13 -13.31 10.90
N HIS A 208 -12.11 -12.51 11.29
CA HIS A 208 -12.09 -11.79 12.56
C HIS A 208 -12.25 -10.26 12.41
N TYR A 209 -11.83 -9.69 11.28
CA TYR A 209 -11.93 -8.26 11.02
C TYR A 209 -13.28 -7.88 10.38
N ASN A 210 -13.90 -6.83 10.93
CA ASN A 210 -15.29 -6.46 10.60
C ASN A 210 -15.44 -5.17 9.79
N ARG A 211 -14.34 -4.46 9.50
CA ARG A 211 -14.35 -3.23 8.68
C ARG A 211 -13.79 -3.54 7.28
N PRO A 212 -13.68 -2.57 6.36
CA PRO A 212 -13.26 -2.85 4.98
C PRO A 212 -11.88 -3.51 4.88
N ILE A 213 -11.84 -4.59 4.09
CA ILE A 213 -10.61 -5.31 3.74
C ILE A 213 -10.27 -5.03 2.28
N ILE A 214 -9.08 -4.50 2.03
CA ILE A 214 -8.54 -4.28 0.70
C ILE A 214 -7.52 -5.37 0.44
N VAL A 215 -7.61 -6.05 -0.70
CA VAL A 215 -6.65 -7.07 -1.11
C VAL A 215 -5.97 -6.68 -2.40
N ARG A 216 -4.64 -6.70 -2.39
CA ARG A 216 -3.82 -6.66 -3.59
C ARG A 216 -3.42 -8.10 -3.96
N ALA A 217 -4.03 -8.65 -5.00
CA ALA A 217 -3.67 -9.95 -5.52
C ALA A 217 -2.34 -9.86 -6.25
N ILE A 218 -1.44 -10.83 -6.06
CA ILE A 218 -0.10 -10.86 -6.65
C ILE A 218 0.12 -12.25 -7.21
N THR A 219 0.67 -12.30 -8.42
CA THR A 219 0.97 -13.48 -9.23
C THR A 219 -0.20 -14.43 -9.43
N ASP A 220 -0.19 -15.11 -10.57
CA ASP A 220 -1.11 -16.22 -10.84
C ASP A 220 -1.02 -17.33 -9.76
N ALA A 221 0.16 -17.58 -9.20
CA ALA A 221 0.38 -18.59 -8.18
C ALA A 221 -0.15 -18.22 -6.77
N LYS A 222 -0.13 -16.93 -6.40
CA LYS A 222 -0.52 -16.52 -5.03
C LYS A 222 -1.90 -15.86 -4.98
N ALA A 223 -2.38 -15.25 -6.06
CA ALA A 223 -3.73 -14.68 -6.13
C ALA A 223 -4.85 -15.65 -5.68
N PRO A 224 -4.83 -16.96 -6.03
CA PRO A 224 -5.87 -17.90 -5.62
C PRO A 224 -6.11 -18.00 -4.11
N ARG A 225 -5.15 -17.57 -3.27
CA ARG A 225 -5.27 -17.58 -1.80
C ARG A 225 -6.46 -16.76 -1.28
N VAL A 226 -6.96 -15.78 -2.04
CA VAL A 226 -8.12 -14.96 -1.65
C VAL A 226 -9.47 -15.57 -2.07
N LEU A 227 -9.49 -16.61 -2.92
CA LEU A 227 -10.71 -17.14 -3.53
C LEU A 227 -11.75 -17.59 -2.49
N SER A 228 -11.32 -18.17 -1.38
CA SER A 228 -12.20 -18.69 -0.32
C SER A 228 -12.91 -17.60 0.48
N ARG A 229 -12.53 -16.32 0.31
CA ARG A 229 -13.02 -15.17 1.08
C ARG A 229 -13.32 -13.92 0.25
N LEU A 230 -13.53 -14.06 -1.07
CA LEU A 230 -13.86 -12.91 -1.94
C LEU A 230 -15.06 -12.09 -1.43
N ASN A 231 -16.06 -12.73 -0.84
CA ASN A 231 -17.23 -12.07 -0.24
C ASN A 231 -16.94 -11.21 1.01
N ARG A 232 -15.75 -11.34 1.59
CA ARG A 232 -15.27 -10.49 2.70
C ARG A 232 -14.41 -9.33 2.20
N VAL A 233 -14.02 -9.32 0.92
CA VAL A 233 -13.16 -8.31 0.34
C VAL A 233 -13.99 -7.11 -0.11
N ASP A 234 -13.64 -5.95 0.43
CA ASP A 234 -14.26 -4.68 0.07
C ASP A 234 -13.71 -4.16 -1.26
N THR A 235 -12.38 -4.20 -1.43
CA THR A 235 -11.72 -3.79 -2.67
C THR A 235 -10.67 -4.83 -3.07
N LEU A 236 -10.73 -5.30 -4.31
CA LEU A 236 -9.74 -6.20 -4.89
C LEU A 236 -8.99 -5.52 -6.03
N VAL A 237 -7.66 -5.45 -5.93
CA VAL A 237 -6.78 -4.89 -6.96
C VAL A 237 -5.95 -6.02 -7.58
N LEU A 238 -5.99 -6.14 -8.90
CA LEU A 238 -5.33 -7.22 -9.64
C LEU A 238 -4.86 -6.77 -11.03
N ASP A 239 -3.86 -7.47 -11.57
CA ASP A 239 -3.38 -7.23 -12.93
C ASP A 239 -3.76 -8.40 -13.86
N THR A 240 -3.28 -8.35 -15.10
CA THR A 240 -3.55 -9.36 -16.14
C THR A 240 -3.25 -10.79 -15.68
N ALA A 241 -2.13 -11.05 -15.02
CA ALA A 241 -1.74 -12.41 -14.64
C ALA A 241 -2.70 -13.00 -13.59
N GLU A 242 -3.05 -12.21 -12.57
CA GLU A 242 -3.96 -12.63 -11.50
C GLU A 242 -5.40 -12.77 -11.99
N SER A 243 -5.80 -11.97 -12.99
CA SER A 243 -7.15 -12.01 -13.56
C SER A 243 -7.51 -13.39 -14.10
N GLN A 244 -6.57 -14.06 -14.77
CA GLN A 244 -6.77 -15.43 -15.27
C GLN A 244 -6.90 -16.42 -14.11
N ALA A 245 -6.03 -16.33 -13.11
CA ALA A 245 -6.04 -17.22 -11.96
C ALA A 245 -7.32 -17.11 -11.12
N LEU A 246 -7.86 -15.89 -10.99
CA LEU A 246 -9.05 -15.62 -10.19
C LEU A 246 -10.36 -15.84 -10.94
N THR A 247 -10.40 -15.56 -12.25
CA THR A 247 -11.67 -15.52 -13.01
C THR A 247 -11.74 -16.51 -14.16
N GLY A 248 -10.59 -17.07 -14.59
CA GLY A 248 -10.47 -17.84 -15.82
C GLY A 248 -10.42 -16.98 -17.09
N ILE A 249 -10.34 -15.65 -16.96
CA ILE A 249 -10.31 -14.68 -18.07
C ILE A 249 -9.00 -13.88 -17.98
N VAL A 250 -8.27 -13.80 -19.09
CA VAL A 250 -7.07 -12.94 -19.19
C VAL A 250 -7.50 -11.52 -19.54
N ALA A 251 -7.32 -10.57 -18.61
CA ALA A 251 -7.59 -9.15 -18.82
C ALA A 251 -6.49 -8.49 -19.67
N VAL A 252 -6.70 -8.46 -20.99
CA VAL A 252 -5.75 -7.90 -21.96
C VAL A 252 -6.27 -6.69 -22.70
N ASP A 253 -7.53 -6.31 -22.50
CA ASP A 253 -8.19 -5.14 -23.08
C ASP A 253 -9.37 -4.69 -22.20
N GLY A 254 -10.01 -3.57 -22.53
CA GLY A 254 -11.14 -3.06 -21.75
C GLY A 254 -12.32 -4.03 -21.65
N ARG A 255 -12.59 -4.83 -22.69
CA ARG A 255 -13.73 -5.78 -22.70
C ARG A 255 -13.47 -6.97 -21.78
N SER A 256 -12.29 -7.58 -21.88
CA SER A 256 -11.87 -8.70 -21.04
C SER A 256 -11.71 -8.27 -19.59
N ALA A 257 -11.12 -7.10 -19.32
CA ALA A 257 -11.02 -6.53 -17.98
C ALA A 257 -12.40 -6.25 -17.35
N ALA A 258 -13.35 -5.70 -18.11
CA ALA A 258 -14.72 -5.48 -17.63
C ALA A 258 -15.43 -6.79 -17.28
N ARG A 259 -15.21 -7.86 -18.08
CA ARG A 259 -15.72 -9.20 -17.76
C ARG A 259 -15.08 -9.77 -16.50
N CYS A 260 -13.77 -9.58 -16.29
CA CYS A 260 -13.09 -9.97 -15.05
C CYS A 260 -13.71 -9.27 -13.83
N ALA A 261 -13.90 -7.95 -13.91
CA ALA A 261 -14.53 -7.16 -12.86
C ALA A 261 -15.93 -7.69 -12.54
N ALA A 262 -16.78 -7.89 -13.57
CA ALA A 262 -18.13 -8.41 -13.39
C ALA A 262 -18.17 -9.79 -12.69
N VAL A 263 -17.24 -10.70 -13.03
CA VAL A 263 -17.14 -12.02 -12.37
C VAL A 263 -16.79 -11.87 -10.89
N LEU A 264 -15.83 -11.00 -10.55
CA LEU A 264 -15.37 -10.79 -9.17
C LEU A 264 -16.44 -10.11 -8.31
N LEU A 265 -17.14 -9.11 -8.87
CA LEU A 265 -18.27 -8.46 -8.23
C LEU A 265 -19.39 -9.47 -7.94
N LYS A 266 -19.73 -10.33 -8.91
CA LYS A 266 -20.73 -11.40 -8.73
C LYS A 266 -20.33 -12.41 -7.64
N ARG A 267 -19.03 -12.58 -7.36
CA ARG A 267 -18.51 -13.44 -6.29
C ARG A 267 -18.46 -12.74 -4.91
N GLY A 268 -18.90 -11.49 -4.83
CA GLY A 268 -19.11 -10.78 -3.57
C GLY A 268 -18.07 -9.72 -3.22
N VAL A 269 -17.09 -9.45 -4.10
CA VAL A 269 -16.21 -8.28 -3.94
C VAL A 269 -17.04 -7.02 -4.19
N LYS A 270 -16.84 -5.94 -3.42
CA LYS A 270 -17.61 -4.69 -3.61
C LYS A 270 -17.03 -3.76 -4.67
N HIS A 271 -15.71 -3.61 -4.70
CA HIS A 271 -14.99 -2.79 -5.67
C HIS A 271 -13.84 -3.59 -6.29
N VAL A 272 -13.63 -3.46 -7.60
CA VAL A 272 -12.58 -4.18 -8.32
C VAL A 272 -11.80 -3.20 -9.18
N PHE A 273 -10.48 -3.23 -9.08
CA PHE A 273 -9.56 -2.50 -9.94
C PHE A 273 -8.74 -3.50 -10.74
N VAL A 274 -9.01 -3.61 -12.04
CA VAL A 274 -8.32 -4.53 -12.96
C VAL A 274 -7.37 -3.74 -13.86
N ASN A 275 -6.08 -3.94 -13.68
CA ASN A 275 -5.05 -3.39 -14.56
C ASN A 275 -4.85 -4.33 -15.78
N ALA A 276 -5.20 -3.85 -16.97
CA ALA A 276 -5.02 -4.56 -18.25
C ALA A 276 -3.71 -4.16 -18.96
N GLY A 277 -2.72 -3.70 -18.20
CA GLY A 277 -1.39 -3.32 -18.69
C GLY A 277 -1.42 -2.09 -19.59
N ARG A 278 -1.04 -2.27 -20.86
CA ARG A 278 -0.92 -1.16 -21.81
C ARG A 278 -2.26 -0.65 -22.31
N GLU A 279 -3.30 -1.48 -22.27
CA GLU A 279 -4.60 -1.11 -22.82
C GLU A 279 -5.37 -0.16 -21.89
N GLY A 280 -5.18 -0.29 -20.58
CA GLY A 280 -5.91 0.54 -19.63
C GLY A 280 -6.18 -0.14 -18.30
N VAL A 281 -7.10 0.48 -17.58
CA VAL A 281 -7.58 0.03 -16.28
C VAL A 281 -9.10 -0.01 -16.27
N VAL A 282 -9.67 -1.04 -15.66
CA VAL A 282 -11.09 -1.08 -15.31
C VAL A 282 -11.26 -0.89 -13.82
N TYR A 283 -12.20 -0.02 -13.44
CA TYR A 283 -12.76 0.02 -12.08
C TYR A 283 -14.22 -0.40 -12.14
N GLY A 284 -14.66 -1.22 -11.20
CA GLY A 284 -16.06 -1.64 -11.13
C GLY A 284 -16.57 -1.78 -9.71
N ASN A 285 -17.85 -1.50 -9.52
CA ASN A 285 -18.60 -1.72 -8.29
C ASN A 285 -19.99 -2.30 -8.61
N SER A 286 -20.92 -2.30 -7.65
CA SER A 286 -22.28 -2.81 -7.87
C SER A 286 -23.14 -1.99 -8.83
N GLU A 287 -22.77 -0.73 -9.07
CA GLU A 287 -23.54 0.23 -9.88
C GLU A 287 -23.01 0.32 -11.32
N ASP A 288 -21.68 0.40 -11.48
CA ASP A 288 -21.05 0.65 -12.77
C ASP A 288 -19.69 -0.07 -12.92
N ILE A 289 -19.29 -0.27 -14.17
CA ILE A 289 -17.96 -0.76 -14.58
C ILE A 289 -17.42 0.19 -15.65
N VAL A 290 -16.35 0.90 -15.31
CA VAL A 290 -15.77 1.97 -16.12
C VAL A 290 -14.38 1.57 -16.60
N PHE A 291 -14.08 1.88 -17.87
CA PHE A 291 -12.78 1.65 -18.47
C PHE A 291 -12.04 2.98 -18.73
N TYR A 292 -10.77 3.01 -18.33
CA TYR A 292 -9.83 4.10 -18.55
C TYR A 292 -8.76 3.65 -19.55
N PRO A 293 -8.80 4.11 -20.82
CA PRO A 293 -7.85 3.70 -21.86
C PRO A 293 -6.51 4.43 -21.73
N VAL A 294 -5.85 4.24 -20.58
CA VAL A 294 -4.56 4.86 -20.27
C VAL A 294 -3.55 3.78 -19.90
N SER A 295 -2.42 3.76 -20.61
CA SER A 295 -1.36 2.81 -20.32
C SER A 295 -0.79 3.07 -18.93
N VAL A 296 -0.93 2.08 -18.05
CA VAL A 296 -0.28 2.01 -16.73
C VAL A 296 0.90 1.04 -16.76
N LYS A 297 1.37 0.69 -17.96
CA LYS A 297 2.53 -0.17 -18.18
C LYS A 297 3.49 0.48 -19.17
N HIS A 298 4.57 1.05 -18.66
CA HIS A 298 5.71 1.46 -19.47
C HIS A 298 6.73 0.32 -19.53
N VAL A 299 7.36 0.11 -20.70
CA VAL A 299 8.51 -0.81 -20.76
C VAL A 299 9.59 -0.23 -19.86
N GLN A 300 10.04 -1.01 -18.89
CA GLN A 300 11.21 -0.64 -18.10
C GLN A 300 12.41 -0.55 -19.02
N ARG A 301 12.74 0.67 -19.44
CA ARG A 301 13.91 0.92 -20.26
C ARG A 301 14.97 1.51 -19.37
N MET A 302 16.03 0.74 -19.11
CA MET A 302 17.26 1.26 -18.52
C MET A 302 18.06 2.00 -19.61
N ILE A 303 17.58 3.18 -20.06
CA ILE A 303 18.22 3.93 -21.16
C ILE A 303 19.53 4.55 -20.65
N VAL A 304 20.60 4.49 -21.46
CA VAL A 304 21.78 5.34 -21.25
C VAL A 304 21.40 6.76 -21.67
N ALA A 305 21.31 7.70 -20.74
CA ALA A 305 21.29 9.11 -21.15
C ALA A 305 22.69 9.44 -21.66
N ARG A 306 22.79 9.68 -22.98
CA ARG A 306 23.97 10.29 -23.58
C ARG A 306 23.89 11.79 -23.38
N ASP A 307 24.12 12.26 -22.16
CA ASP A 307 24.35 13.68 -21.90
C ASP A 307 25.86 13.93 -21.80
N GLY A 308 26.41 14.58 -22.83
CA GLY A 308 27.65 15.36 -22.74
C GLY A 308 28.92 14.71 -22.15
N GLY A 309 29.08 13.38 -22.20
CA GLY A 309 30.32 12.72 -21.75
C GLY A 309 30.34 12.27 -20.28
N ARG A 310 29.24 12.40 -19.52
CA ARG A 310 29.05 11.70 -18.25
C ARG A 310 27.90 10.72 -18.42
N GLY A 311 28.21 9.45 -18.67
CA GLY A 311 27.21 8.40 -18.85
C GLY A 311 26.37 8.19 -17.59
N GLY A 312 25.20 8.82 -17.54
CA GLY A 312 24.15 8.52 -16.57
C GLY A 312 23.13 7.55 -17.16
N VAL A 313 22.60 6.64 -16.35
CA VAL A 313 21.42 5.85 -16.73
C VAL A 313 20.19 6.73 -16.48
N LYS A 314 19.43 7.06 -17.53
CA LYS A 314 18.09 7.62 -17.37
C LYS A 314 17.13 6.49 -17.67
N ALA A 315 16.67 5.83 -16.62
CA ALA A 315 15.66 4.82 -16.78
C ALA A 315 14.28 5.49 -16.75
N VAL A 316 13.38 5.07 -17.64
CA VAL A 316 12.02 5.60 -17.76
C VAL A 316 11.08 4.40 -17.76
N GLY A 317 10.06 4.42 -16.89
CA GLY A 317 9.06 3.36 -16.79
C GLY A 317 9.39 2.32 -15.70
N ASN A 318 8.72 2.37 -14.56
CA ASN A 318 8.61 1.21 -13.66
C ASN A 318 7.12 0.84 -13.53
N ASP A 319 6.71 -0.31 -14.05
CA ASP A 319 5.35 -0.84 -13.79
C ASP A 319 5.26 -1.55 -12.43
N ASN A 320 6.41 -1.88 -11.82
CA ASN A 320 6.42 -2.37 -10.44
C ASN A 320 5.92 -1.27 -9.50
N GLY A 321 4.91 -1.61 -8.72
CA GLY A 321 4.31 -0.70 -7.74
C GLY A 321 3.16 0.15 -8.27
N SER A 322 2.88 0.21 -9.58
CA SER A 322 1.76 1.05 -10.07
C SER A 322 0.39 0.67 -9.49
N SER A 323 0.09 -0.64 -9.45
CA SER A 323 -1.13 -1.13 -8.81
C SER A 323 -1.08 -1.04 -7.28
N ASP A 324 0.12 -0.98 -6.68
CA ASP A 324 0.31 -0.78 -5.25
C ASP A 324 0.00 0.69 -4.87
N THR A 325 0.47 1.65 -5.67
CA THR A 325 0.13 3.07 -5.56
C THR A 325 -1.35 3.31 -5.83
N ALA A 326 -1.95 2.64 -6.81
CA ALA A 326 -3.41 2.70 -7.02
C ALA A 326 -4.17 2.18 -5.79
N THR A 327 -3.69 1.12 -5.15
CA THR A 327 -4.28 0.59 -3.92
C THR A 327 -4.26 1.64 -2.81
N ALA A 328 -3.11 2.29 -2.58
CA ALA A 328 -2.99 3.40 -1.63
C ALA A 328 -3.90 4.58 -1.97
N ALA A 329 -4.01 4.93 -3.26
CA ALA A 329 -4.84 6.01 -3.74
C ALA A 329 -6.35 5.76 -3.57
N LEU A 330 -6.82 4.52 -3.73
CA LEU A 330 -8.21 4.13 -3.43
C LEU A 330 -8.54 4.29 -1.93
N ILE A 331 -7.57 3.99 -1.06
CA ILE A 331 -7.70 4.16 0.39
C ILE A 331 -7.74 5.64 0.74
N TYR A 332 -6.83 6.44 0.19
CA TYR A 332 -6.84 7.90 0.35
C TYR A 332 -8.17 8.51 -0.11
N ALA A 333 -8.67 8.11 -1.28
CA ALA A 333 -9.92 8.62 -1.83
C ALA A 333 -11.10 8.38 -0.88
N ARG A 334 -11.13 7.24 -0.17
CA ARG A 334 -12.12 6.95 0.87
C ARG A 334 -12.00 7.89 2.06
N TYR A 335 -10.79 8.16 2.55
CA TYR A 335 -10.56 9.14 3.61
C TYR A 335 -10.96 10.56 3.20
N ALA A 336 -10.70 10.91 1.95
CA ALA A 336 -11.06 12.21 1.38
C ALA A 336 -12.57 12.34 1.03
N GLY A 337 -13.35 11.27 1.23
CA GLY A 337 -14.79 11.26 0.95
C GLY A 337 -15.13 11.42 -0.54
N PHE A 338 -14.27 10.93 -1.43
CA PHE A 338 -14.51 10.98 -2.87
C PHE A 338 -15.63 10.00 -3.26
N ASP A 339 -16.44 10.38 -4.25
CA ASP A 339 -17.36 9.45 -4.90
C ASP A 339 -16.59 8.40 -5.72
N ASP A 340 -17.28 7.36 -6.20
CA ASP A 340 -16.64 6.26 -6.94
C ASP A 340 -15.94 6.72 -8.22
N LYS A 341 -16.54 7.67 -8.93
CA LYS A 341 -15.98 8.21 -10.18
C LYS A 341 -14.68 8.96 -9.94
N LYS A 342 -14.63 9.78 -8.89
CA LYS A 342 -13.43 10.52 -8.50
C LYS A 342 -12.39 9.58 -7.91
N SER A 343 -12.81 8.59 -7.11
CA SER A 343 -11.92 7.60 -6.49
C SER A 343 -11.18 6.76 -7.54
N SER A 344 -11.91 6.23 -8.52
CA SER A 344 -11.33 5.44 -9.62
C SER A 344 -10.38 6.27 -10.48
N ARG A 345 -10.75 7.48 -10.89
CA ARG A 345 -9.87 8.40 -11.62
C ARG A 345 -8.61 8.78 -10.84
N PHE A 346 -8.72 9.02 -9.53
CA PHE A 346 -7.59 9.33 -8.66
C PHE A 346 -6.62 8.14 -8.56
N ALA A 347 -7.16 6.93 -8.40
CA ALA A 347 -6.35 5.71 -8.37
C ALA A 347 -5.63 5.42 -9.69
N VAL A 348 -6.32 5.62 -10.83
CA VAL A 348 -5.70 5.50 -12.16
C VAL A 348 -4.60 6.56 -12.36
N ALA A 349 -4.85 7.81 -11.97
CA ALA A 349 -3.84 8.87 -12.03
C ALA A 349 -2.59 8.53 -11.20
N ALA A 350 -2.79 7.97 -10.01
CA ALA A 350 -1.68 7.55 -9.14
C ALA A 350 -0.87 6.39 -9.74
N ALA A 351 -1.54 5.40 -10.35
CA ALA A 351 -0.86 4.32 -11.08
C ALA A 351 -0.01 4.86 -12.24
N VAL A 352 -0.56 5.78 -13.04
CA VAL A 352 0.13 6.41 -14.16
C VAL A 352 1.34 7.21 -13.67
N LEU A 353 1.15 8.06 -12.66
CA LEU A 353 2.23 8.84 -12.05
C LEU A 353 3.36 7.92 -11.57
N ASN A 354 3.05 6.79 -10.93
CA ASN A 354 4.06 5.87 -10.44
C ASN A 354 4.98 5.34 -11.56
N THR A 355 4.44 5.17 -12.76
CA THR A 355 5.24 4.69 -13.90
C THR A 355 6.34 5.66 -14.35
N GLU A 356 6.28 6.92 -13.93
CA GLU A 356 7.32 7.91 -14.26
C GLU A 356 8.55 7.81 -13.34
N SER A 357 8.43 7.09 -12.22
CA SER A 357 9.52 6.83 -11.30
C SER A 357 10.27 5.55 -11.66
N MET A 358 11.48 5.47 -11.12
CA MET A 358 12.32 4.28 -11.13
C MET A 358 12.28 3.51 -9.82
N GLU A 359 11.74 4.09 -8.76
CA GLU A 359 11.48 3.43 -7.49
C GLU A 359 10.15 2.68 -7.55
N ALA A 360 9.91 1.77 -6.61
CA ALA A 360 8.63 1.07 -6.50
C ALA A 360 7.49 1.99 -6.08
N VAL A 361 7.80 3.11 -5.42
CA VAL A 361 6.87 4.18 -5.07
C VAL A 361 7.48 5.50 -5.50
N HIS A 362 6.76 6.27 -6.32
CA HIS A 362 7.22 7.57 -6.81
C HIS A 362 7.68 8.48 -5.66
N GLU A 363 8.88 9.03 -5.79
CA GLU A 363 9.60 9.73 -4.72
C GLU A 363 8.83 10.97 -4.26
N SER A 364 8.25 11.70 -5.22
CA SER A 364 7.41 12.88 -5.02
C SER A 364 5.91 12.58 -4.97
N LEU A 365 5.49 11.33 -4.74
CA LEU A 365 4.07 11.01 -4.61
C LEU A 365 3.45 11.86 -3.48
N ASP A 366 2.39 12.59 -3.82
CA ASP A 366 1.52 13.28 -2.87
C ASP A 366 0.13 13.45 -3.50
N ALA A 367 -0.86 13.84 -2.70
CA ALA A 367 -2.24 13.93 -3.16
C ALA A 367 -2.48 15.04 -4.21
N ASP A 368 -1.81 16.19 -4.08
CA ASP A 368 -1.98 17.32 -5.01
C ASP A 368 -1.37 17.00 -6.37
N LEU A 369 -0.21 16.34 -6.39
CA LEU A 369 0.41 15.85 -7.61
C LEU A 369 -0.48 14.84 -8.32
N VAL A 370 -1.07 13.88 -7.59
CA VAL A 370 -2.02 12.92 -8.19
C VAL A 370 -3.27 13.64 -8.73
N LEU A 371 -3.81 14.62 -8.00
CA LEU A 371 -4.94 15.45 -8.47
C LEU A 371 -4.61 16.16 -9.78
N SER A 372 -3.39 16.70 -9.95
CA SER A 372 -2.97 17.33 -11.21
C SER A 372 -2.92 16.35 -12.39
N TYR A 373 -2.64 15.06 -12.13
CA TYR A 373 -2.63 14.02 -13.17
C TYR A 373 -4.04 13.57 -13.55
N MET A 374 -5.02 13.66 -12.63
CA MET A 374 -6.41 13.28 -12.92
C MET A 374 -7.03 14.03 -14.10
N GLU A 375 -6.57 15.25 -14.39
CA GLU A 375 -7.03 16.05 -15.54
C GLU A 375 -6.78 15.34 -16.87
N LYS A 376 -5.73 14.50 -16.92
CA LYS A 376 -5.34 13.71 -18.10
C LYS A 376 -6.07 12.35 -18.18
N ILE A 377 -6.85 11.99 -17.16
CA ILE A 377 -7.54 10.70 -17.06
C ILE A 377 -8.99 10.85 -17.49
N HIS A 378 -9.30 10.25 -18.65
CA HIS A 378 -10.62 10.27 -19.26
C HIS A 378 -11.22 8.87 -19.35
N GLU A 379 -12.53 8.78 -19.22
CA GLU A 379 -13.30 7.54 -19.32
C GLU A 379 -13.60 7.21 -20.77
N ARG A 380 -13.78 5.92 -21.06
CA ARG A 380 -14.39 5.46 -22.30
C ARG A 380 -15.64 4.65 -21.95
N ALA A 381 -16.78 5.13 -22.47
CA ALA A 381 -18.07 4.46 -22.37
C ALA A 381 -18.09 3.13 -23.14
#